data_AF-A0A0V7ZCL9-F1
#
_entry.id   AF-A0A0V7ZCL9-F1
#
_cell.length_a   1.000
_cell.length_b   1.000
_cell.length_c   1.000
_cell.angle_alpha   90.00
_cell.angle_beta   90.00
_cell.angle_gamma   90.00
#
_symmetry.space_group_name_H-M   'P 1'
#
loop_
_entity.id
_entity.type
_entity.pdbx_description
1 polymer ?
#
loop_
_entity_poly.entity_id
_entity_poly.type
_entity_poly.pdbx_seq_one_letter_code
_entity_poly.pdbx_strand_id
1 'polypeptide(L)' 'MVALQEVNPFYGVTAVGQGQIQGQSVLINYQTAANTQGVANLTISPEGRSLNGFFRDNYSGYTIPMTLSR' A
#
# COMPACT_ATOMS: atom_id res chain seq x y z
N MET A 1 12.41 6.31 -4.76
CA MET A 1 12.08 5.44 -3.62
C MET A 1 10.96 6.12 -2.84
N VAL A 2 9.88 5.41 -2.52
CA VAL A 2 8.71 5.96 -1.81
C VAL A 2 8.45 5.12 -0.56
N ALA A 3 8.15 5.78 0.55
CA ALA A 3 7.71 5.14 1.78
C ALA A 3 6.24 5.49 2.02
N LEU A 4 5.45 4.52 2.47
CA LEU A 4 4.04 4.66 2.78
C LEU A 4 3.79 4.10 4.17
N GLN A 5 2.99 4.78 4.97
CA GLN A 5 2.72 4.40 6.34
C GLN A 5 1.21 4.40 6.57
N GLU A 6 0.71 3.28 7.08
CA GLU A 6 -0.66 3.19 7.55
C GLU A 6 -0.69 3.54 9.03
N VAL A 7 -1.55 4.49 9.41
CA VAL A 7 -1.75 4.90 10.80
C VAL A 7 -3.20 4.65 11.16
N ASN A 8 -3.42 3.75 12.12
CA ASN A 8 -4.69 3.54 12.76
C ASN A 8 -4.83 4.46 13.98
N PRO A 9 -5.94 5.20 14.14
CA PRO A 9 -6.13 6.12 15.27
C PRO A 9 -6.03 5.47 16.66
N PHE A 10 -6.31 4.17 16.78
CA PHE A 10 -6.28 3.44 18.05
C PHE A 10 -4.98 2.67 18.26
N TYR A 11 -4.37 2.15 17.19
CA TYR A 11 -3.21 1.25 17.28
C TYR A 11 -1.89 1.91 16.83
N GLY A 12 -1.92 3.17 16.41
CA GLY A 12 -0.76 3.85 15.86
C GLY A 12 -0.39 3.29 14.49
N VAL A 13 0.91 3.15 14.23
CA VAL A 13 1.42 2.70 12.93
C VAL A 13 1.14 1.21 12.75
N THR A 14 0.23 0.86 11.84
CA THR A 14 -0.19 -0.53 11.61
C THR A 14 0.54 -1.18 10.46
N ALA A 15 1.08 -0.39 9.52
CA ALA A 15 1.91 -0.90 8.43
C ALA A 15 2.92 0.14 7.94
N VAL A 16 4.09 -0.32 7.53
CA VAL A 16 5.09 0.48 6.83
C VAL A 16 5.46 -0.22 5.54
N GLY A 17 5.32 0.49 4.44
CA GLY A 17 5.65 0.05 3.10
C GLY A 17 6.78 0.86 2.48
N GLN A 18 7.62 0.18 1.71
CA GLN A 18 8.63 0.79 0.86
C GLN A 18 8.50 0.27 -0.55
N GLY A 19 8.65 1.17 -1.51
CA GLY A 19 8.34 0.88 -2.89
C GLY A 19 8.99 1.80 -3.90
N GLN A 20 8.60 1.56 -5.14
CA GLN A 20 9.05 2.31 -6.29
C GLN A 20 7.87 2.63 -7.19
N ILE A 21 7.97 3.79 -7.83
CA ILE A 21 7.04 4.22 -8.87
C ILE A 21 7.72 3.91 -10.21
N GLN A 22 7.05 3.12 -11.03
CA GLN A 22 7.46 2.79 -12.40
C GLN A 22 6.37 3.27 -13.36
N GLY A 23 6.56 4.46 -13.93
CA GLY A 23 5.54 5.12 -14.74
C GLY A 23 4.29 5.44 -13.91
N GLN A 24 3.14 4.86 -14.28
CA GLN A 24 1.89 4.99 -13.54
C GLN A 24 1.67 3.89 -12.50
N SER A 25 2.55 2.89 -12.41
CA SER A 25 2.44 1.83 -11.41
C SER A 25 3.28 2.15 -10.18
N VAL A 26 2.72 1.87 -9.01
CA VAL A 26 3.34 2.01 -7.70
C VAL A 26 3.31 0.64 -7.05
N LEU A 27 4.48 0.05 -6.91
CA LEU A 27 4.65 -1.23 -6.23
C LEU A 27 5.27 -0.97 -4.86
N ILE A 28 4.57 -1.39 -3.81
CA ILE A 28 4.97 -1.20 -2.42
C ILE A 28 4.98 -2.56 -1.74
N ASN A 29 6.13 -2.94 -1.19
CA ASN A 29 6.21 -4.05 -0.25
C ASN A 29 6.04 -3.47 1.14
N TYR A 30 5.17 -4.05 1.96
CA TYR A 30 4.93 -3.58 3.31
C TYR A 30 5.07 -4.68 4.34
N GLN A 31 5.35 -4.26 5.57
CA GLN A 31 5.33 -5.06 6.77
C GLN A 31 4.35 -4.43 7.76
N THR A 32 3.44 -5.24 8.29
CA THR A 32 2.48 -4.80 9.30
C THR A 32 3.08 -4.90 10.70
N ALA A 33 2.47 -4.22 11.66
CA ALA A 33 2.81 -4.33 13.08
C ALA A 33 2.61 -5.76 13.63
N ALA A 34 1.78 -6.58 12.98
CA ALA A 34 1.59 -7.99 13.28
C ALA A 34 2.66 -8.91 12.66
N ASN A 35 3.76 -8.34 12.13
CA ASN A 35 4.82 -9.06 11.41
C ASN A 35 4.34 -9.83 10.18
N THR A 36 3.18 -9.47 9.61
CA THR A 36 2.80 -9.97 8.28
C THR A 36 3.42 -9.11 7.20
N GLN A 37 3.68 -9.72 6.05
CA GLN A 37 4.23 -9.03 4.89
C GLN A 37 3.22 -9.07 3.76
N GLY A 38 3.29 -8.08 2.88
CA GLY A 38 2.51 -8.12 1.65
C GLY A 38 2.93 -7.09 0.63
N VAL A 39 2.13 -7.03 -0.43
CA VAL A 39 2.41 -6.19 -1.59
C VAL A 39 1.17 -5.38 -1.91
N ALA A 40 1.33 -4.07 -2.07
CA ALA A 40 0.34 -3.21 -2.70
C ALA A 40 0.79 -2.88 -4.12
N ASN A 41 -0.06 -3.16 -5.09
CA ASN A 41 0.12 -2.75 -6.48
C ASN A 41 -0.98 -1.75 -6.81
N LEU A 42 -0.57 -0.49 -6.96
CA LEU A 42 -1.45 0.63 -7.17
C LEU A 42 -1.11 1.32 -8.48
N THR A 43 -2.10 1.86 -9.16
CA THR A 43 -1.96 2.62 -10.39
C THR A 43 -2.40 4.06 -10.13
N ILE A 44 -1.53 5.01 -10.50
CA ILE A 44 -1.81 6.44 -10.46
C ILE A 44 -2.86 6.75 -11.53
N SER A 45 -3.92 7.47 -11.17
CA SER A 45 -4.92 7.93 -12.13
C SER A 45 -4.30 8.89 -13.15
N PRO A 46 -4.85 9.01 -14.37
CA PRO A 46 -4.30 9.89 -15.41
C PRO A 46 -4.12 11.36 -14.97
N GLU A 47 -4.98 11.80 -14.06
CA GLU A 47 -4.98 13.14 -13.45
C GLU A 47 -4.04 13.28 -12.23
N GLY A 48 -3.38 12.20 -11.81
CA GLY A 48 -2.37 12.21 -10.75
C GLY A 48 -2.91 12.44 -9.34
N ARG A 49 -4.22 12.31 -9.13
CA ARG A 49 -4.88 12.65 -7.85
C ARG A 49 -5.26 11.45 -6.99
N SER A 50 -5.28 10.26 -7.58
CA SER A 50 -5.66 9.03 -6.86
C SER A 50 -4.76 7.87 -7.26
N LEU A 51 -4.54 6.96 -6.33
CA LEU A 51 -3.93 5.66 -6.53
C LEU A 51 -5.01 4.60 -6.38
N ASN A 52 -5.17 3.72 -7.36
CA ASN A 52 -6.16 2.65 -7.34
C ASN A 52 -5.49 1.30 -7.54
N GLY A 53 -5.89 0.29 -6.78
CA GLY A 53 -5.39 -1.05 -7.01
C GLY A 53 -5.75 -1.99 -5.87
N PHE A 54 -4.82 -2.89 -5.57
CA PHE A 54 -5.06 -3.93 -4.58
C PHE A 54 -3.90 -4.05 -3.62
N PHE A 55 -4.25 -4.35 -2.39
CA PHE A 55 -3.37 -4.78 -1.33
C PHE A 55 -3.53 -6.28 -1.16
N ARG A 56 -2.42 -7.02 -1.19
CA ARG A 56 -2.39 -8.45 -0.89
C ARG A 56 -1.55 -8.68 0.35
N ASP A 57 -2.14 -9.31 1.36
CA ASP A 57 -1.41 -9.83 2.52
C ASP A 57 -0.92 -11.25 2.19
N ASN A 58 0.39 -11.47 2.26
CA ASN A 58 1.00 -12.75 1.88
C ASN A 58 0.82 -13.82 2.94
N TYR A 59 0.54 -13.44 4.20
CA TYR A 59 0.37 -14.37 5.30
C TYR A 59 -1.01 -15.05 5.25
N SER A 60 -2.05 -14.25 5.11
CA SER A 60 -3.45 -14.68 5.05
C SER A 60 -3.95 -14.95 3.63
N GLY A 61 -3.27 -14.43 2.62
CA GLY A 61 -3.69 -14.50 1.22
C GLY A 61 -4.83 -13.54 0.87
N TYR A 62 -5.33 -12.75 1.82
CA TYR A 62 -6.42 -11.81 1.55
C TYR A 62 -5.96 -10.69 0.62
N THR A 63 -6.85 -10.34 -0.31
CA THR A 63 -6.67 -9.21 -1.22
C THR A 63 -7.78 -8.20 -0.99
N ILE A 64 -7.41 -6.95 -0.77
CA ILE A 64 -8.31 -5.86 -0.45
C ILE A 64 -8.17 -4.78 -1.55
N PRO A 65 -9.24 -4.39 -2.24
CA PRO A 65 -9.19 -3.25 -3.15
C PRO A 65 -8.95 -1.96 -2.37
N MET A 66 -8.08 -1.10 -2.89
CA MET A 66 -7.69 0.15 -2.25
C MET A 66 -7.75 1.31 -3.22
N THR A 67 -8.28 2.43 -2.72
CA THR A 67 -8.18 3.75 -3.34
C THR A 67 -7.57 4.70 -2.33
N LEU A 68 -6.43 5.29 -2.68
CA LEU A 68 -5.84 6.40 -1.94
C LEU A 68 -6.05 7.68 -2.74
N SER A 69 -6.52 8.72 -2.08
CA SER A 69 -6.65 10.06 -2.66
C SER A 69 -5.89 11.03 -1.79
N ARG A 70 -5.42 12.12 -2.39
CA ARG A 70 -4.77 13.20 -1.64
C ARG A 70 -5.81 14.05 -0.91
#